data_AF-Q00W47-F1
#
_entry.id   AF-Q00W47-F1
#
_cell.length_a   1.000
_cell.length_b   1.000
_cell.length_c   1.000
_cell.angle_alpha   90.00
_cell.angle_beta   90.00
_cell.angle_gamma   90.00
#
_symmetry.space_group_name_H-M   'P 1'
#
loop_
_entity.id
_entity.type
_entity.pdbx_description
1 polymer ?
#
loop_
_entity_poly.entity_id
_entity_poly.type
_entity_poly.pdbx_seq_one_letter_code
_entity_poly.pdbx_strand_id
1 'polypeptide(L)'
;MTSRALAAREIDAALDAIDDARANVSRLVDALSTAAKQSESSTGHDLDRLIRACARDAASIDALATSATHEVNAVLTTTRETTDRKDALGDRIRAGARGGTLETRVDEANGETIVTAIAPRAFVIEWALSAPEDPGRMKSRSTDGLTTHAHNALGDRLREVASEARGGEKGSAKDEDVAVKMLEWLETMHDVFTRPDELSGGCVLAADRTRGGVLIPGRLLPGRPK
;
A
#
# COMPACT_ATOMS: atom_id res chain seq x y z
N MET A 1 2.71 -0.95 -16.72
CA MET A 1 3.45 -2.14 -16.25
C MET A 1 4.51 -1.64 -15.31
N THR A 2 4.29 -1.84 -14.01
CA THR A 2 4.89 -1.08 -12.92
C THR A 2 6.30 -1.60 -12.60
N SER A 3 7.20 -0.67 -12.24
CA SER A 3 8.61 -0.87 -11.83
C SER A 3 8.87 -2.01 -10.84
N ARG A 4 7.83 -2.56 -10.19
CA ARG A 4 7.89 -3.68 -9.24
C ARG A 4 8.00 -5.06 -9.88
N ALA A 5 7.36 -5.29 -11.03
CA ALA A 5 7.55 -6.54 -11.78
C ALA A 5 8.96 -6.63 -12.39
N LEU A 6 9.60 -5.48 -12.60
CA LEU A 6 11.00 -5.38 -12.98
C LEU A 6 11.91 -5.74 -11.80
N ALA A 7 11.67 -5.16 -10.61
CA ALA A 7 12.45 -5.45 -9.41
C ALA A 7 12.40 -6.93 -8.98
N ALA A 8 11.24 -7.58 -9.04
CA ALA A 8 11.14 -9.01 -8.73
C ALA A 8 11.94 -9.88 -9.71
N ARG A 9 11.87 -9.56 -11.02
CA ARG A 9 12.66 -10.25 -12.06
C ARG A 9 14.17 -10.03 -11.90
N GLU A 10 14.58 -8.83 -11.50
CA GLU A 10 15.99 -8.53 -11.25
C GLU A 10 16.54 -9.31 -10.05
N ILE A 11 15.73 -9.52 -9.01
CA ILE A 11 16.08 -10.34 -7.86
C ILE A 11 16.16 -11.82 -8.24
N ASP A 12 15.17 -12.35 -8.97
CA ASP A 12 15.20 -13.74 -9.46
C ASP A 12 16.45 -13.99 -10.33
N ALA A 13 16.75 -13.07 -11.25
CA ALA A 13 17.95 -13.17 -12.10
C ALA A 13 19.26 -13.09 -11.29
N ALA A 14 19.29 -12.32 -10.20
CA ALA A 14 20.44 -12.25 -9.32
C ALA A 14 20.63 -13.55 -8.51
N LEU A 15 19.54 -14.19 -8.09
CA LEU A 15 19.58 -15.50 -7.42
C LEU A 15 20.07 -16.60 -8.37
N ASP A 16 19.56 -16.63 -9.61
CA ASP A 16 20.02 -17.56 -10.64
C ASP A 16 21.54 -17.41 -10.91
N ALA A 17 22.04 -16.17 -10.98
CA ALA A 17 23.46 -15.90 -11.16
C ALA A 17 24.34 -16.36 -9.99
N ILE A 18 23.82 -16.32 -8.75
CA ILE A 18 24.49 -16.83 -7.57
C ILE A 18 24.59 -18.36 -7.62
N ASP A 19 23.52 -19.04 -8.01
CA ASP A 19 23.50 -20.50 -8.14
C ASP A 19 24.46 -20.99 -9.24
N ASP A 20 24.52 -20.29 -10.37
CA ASP A 20 25.49 -20.55 -11.44
C ASP A 20 26.94 -20.38 -10.97
N ALA A 21 27.22 -19.35 -10.17
CA ALA A 21 28.53 -19.13 -9.58
C ALA A 21 28.92 -20.27 -8.61
N ARG A 22 28.00 -20.74 -7.77
CA ARG A 22 28.23 -21.89 -6.87
C ARG A 22 28.55 -23.16 -7.65
N ALA A 23 27.78 -23.44 -8.70
CA ALA A 23 28.02 -24.60 -9.55
C ALA A 23 29.40 -24.55 -10.21
N ASN A 24 29.85 -23.39 -10.68
CA ASN A 24 31.17 -23.20 -11.27
C ASN A 24 32.31 -23.39 -10.26
N VAL A 25 32.17 -22.86 -9.03
CA VAL A 25 33.16 -23.04 -7.95
C VAL A 25 33.30 -24.51 -7.59
N SER A 26 32.19 -25.24 -7.44
CA SER A 26 32.21 -26.68 -7.15
C SER A 26 32.98 -27.47 -8.22
N ARG A 27 32.70 -27.22 -9.51
CA ARG A 27 33.40 -27.90 -10.61
C ARG A 27 34.91 -27.62 -10.60
N LEU A 28 35.31 -26.40 -10.23
CA LEU A 28 36.72 -25.99 -10.14
C LEU A 28 37.45 -26.75 -9.02
N VAL A 29 36.80 -26.92 -7.85
CA VAL A 29 37.34 -27.70 -6.73
C VAL A 29 37.47 -29.18 -7.10
N ASP A 30 36.50 -29.75 -7.81
CA ASP A 30 36.55 -31.14 -8.27
C ASP A 30 37.67 -31.37 -9.28
N ALA A 31 37.85 -30.44 -10.23
CA ALA A 31 38.92 -30.48 -11.21
C ALA A 31 40.31 -30.40 -10.55
N LEU A 32 40.48 -29.48 -9.59
CA LEU A 32 41.73 -29.34 -8.82
C LEU A 32 42.03 -30.60 -7.99
N SER A 33 41.01 -31.16 -7.34
CA SER A 33 41.13 -32.41 -6.57
C SER A 33 41.54 -33.60 -7.44
N THR A 34 41.01 -33.66 -8.67
CA THR A 34 41.37 -34.70 -9.64
C THR A 34 42.81 -34.52 -10.14
N ALA A 35 43.22 -33.29 -10.45
CA ALA A 35 44.58 -32.97 -10.88
C ALA A 35 45.63 -33.32 -9.81
N ALA A 36 45.31 -33.09 -8.53
CA ALA A 36 46.23 -33.46 -7.44
C ALA A 36 46.38 -34.96 -7.24
N LYS A 37 45.30 -35.73 -7.37
CA LYS A 37 45.38 -37.20 -7.30
C LYS A 37 46.26 -37.80 -8.39
N GLN A 38 46.44 -37.11 -9.51
CA GLN A 38 47.28 -37.53 -10.64
C GLN A 38 48.74 -37.06 -10.54
N SER A 39 49.10 -36.26 -9.54
CA SER A 39 50.45 -35.69 -9.36
C SER A 39 51.26 -36.52 -8.34
N GLU A 40 52.15 -37.40 -8.82
CA GLU A 40 52.98 -38.31 -7.99
C GLU A 40 54.26 -37.68 -7.37
N SER A 41 54.48 -36.36 -7.45
CA SER A 41 55.77 -35.75 -7.03
C SER A 41 55.71 -34.87 -5.76
N SER A 42 56.87 -34.42 -5.26
CA SER A 42 57.01 -33.61 -4.03
C SER A 42 56.25 -32.27 -4.02
N THR A 43 55.80 -31.79 -5.19
CA THR A 43 54.83 -30.68 -5.31
C THR A 43 53.41 -31.03 -4.87
N GLY A 44 53.10 -32.32 -4.71
CA GLY A 44 51.79 -32.80 -4.24
C GLY A 44 51.43 -32.30 -2.85
N HIS A 45 52.41 -32.05 -1.96
CA HIS A 45 52.13 -31.50 -0.62
C HIS A 45 51.69 -30.03 -0.64
N ASP A 46 52.30 -29.18 -1.49
CA ASP A 46 51.87 -27.78 -1.64
C ASP A 46 50.56 -27.68 -2.42
N LEU A 47 50.37 -28.54 -3.43
CA LEU A 47 49.13 -28.63 -4.19
C LEU A 47 47.95 -29.08 -3.31
N ASP A 48 48.16 -30.06 -2.44
CA ASP A 48 47.16 -30.54 -1.48
C ASP A 48 46.82 -29.48 -0.42
N ARG A 49 47.78 -28.62 -0.05
CA ARG A 49 47.56 -27.48 0.85
C ARG A 49 46.72 -26.38 0.18
N LEU A 50 46.99 -26.09 -1.09
CA LEU A 50 46.20 -25.16 -1.91
C LEU A 50 44.78 -25.67 -2.12
N ILE A 51 44.59 -26.97 -2.40
CA ILE A 51 43.27 -27.57 -2.55
C ILE A 51 42.46 -27.48 -1.25
N ARG A 52 43.08 -27.75 -0.10
CA ARG A 52 42.42 -27.59 1.20
C ARG A 52 42.12 -26.13 1.56
N ALA A 53 42.87 -25.18 1.02
CA ALA A 53 42.54 -23.75 1.14
C ALA A 53 41.35 -23.39 0.23
N CYS A 54 41.41 -23.74 -1.06
CA CYS A 54 40.33 -23.51 -2.01
C CYS A 54 39.02 -24.19 -1.59
N ALA A 55 39.05 -25.39 -1.03
CA ALA A 55 37.86 -26.08 -0.54
C ALA A 55 37.24 -25.40 0.69
N ARG A 56 38.06 -24.81 1.58
CA ARG A 56 37.56 -24.01 2.72
C ARG A 56 36.97 -22.69 2.27
N ASP A 57 37.61 -22.02 1.33
CA ASP A 57 37.11 -20.76 0.77
C ASP A 57 35.80 -21.01 0.01
N ALA A 58 35.72 -22.10 -0.78
CA ALA A 58 34.49 -22.53 -1.44
C ALA A 58 33.37 -22.83 -0.44
N ALA A 59 33.64 -23.57 0.65
CA ALA A 59 32.64 -23.83 1.68
C ALA A 59 32.19 -22.54 2.41
N SER A 60 33.09 -21.57 2.58
CA SER A 60 32.76 -20.27 3.18
C SER A 60 31.88 -19.43 2.24
N ILE A 61 32.18 -19.43 0.95
CA ILE A 61 31.35 -18.78 -0.09
C ILE A 61 29.97 -19.44 -0.14
N ASP A 62 29.90 -20.77 -0.04
CA ASP A 62 28.66 -21.53 -0.04
C ASP A 62 27.79 -21.21 1.19
N ALA A 63 28.40 -21.10 2.37
CA ALA A 63 27.71 -20.69 3.60
C ALA A 63 27.18 -19.25 3.50
N LEU A 64 27.98 -18.32 2.98
CA LEU A 64 27.56 -16.93 2.76
C LEU A 64 26.43 -16.83 1.73
N ALA A 65 26.52 -17.58 0.63
CA ALA A 65 25.47 -17.63 -0.38
C ALA A 65 24.16 -18.17 0.20
N THR A 66 24.22 -19.26 0.97
CA THR A 66 23.04 -19.81 1.66
C THR A 66 22.40 -18.80 2.60
N SER A 67 23.22 -18.10 3.40
CA SER A 67 22.73 -17.08 4.34
C SER A 67 22.06 -15.92 3.59
N ALA A 68 22.68 -15.42 2.52
CA ALA A 68 22.14 -14.35 1.70
C ALA A 68 20.81 -14.76 1.04
N THR A 69 20.74 -15.96 0.46
CA THR A 69 19.50 -16.50 -0.13
C THR A 69 18.38 -16.61 0.91
N HIS A 70 18.69 -17.05 2.14
CA HIS A 70 17.71 -17.17 3.21
C HIS A 70 17.15 -15.79 3.63
N GLU A 71 18.02 -14.79 3.80
CA GLU A 71 17.61 -13.42 4.13
C GLU A 71 16.77 -12.79 3.01
N VAL A 72 17.18 -12.94 1.75
CA VAL A 72 16.43 -12.44 0.59
C VAL A 72 15.05 -13.10 0.50
N ASN A 73 14.96 -14.42 0.67
CA ASN A 73 13.69 -15.14 0.65
C ASN A 73 12.76 -14.72 1.80
N ALA A 74 13.28 -14.49 3.00
CA ALA A 74 12.50 -14.00 4.13
C ALA A 74 11.92 -12.59 3.84
N VAL A 75 12.73 -11.70 3.26
CA VAL A 75 12.30 -10.36 2.86
C VAL A 75 11.24 -10.43 1.75
N LEU A 76 11.44 -11.26 0.72
CA LEU A 76 10.50 -11.45 -0.38
C LEU A 76 9.16 -12.00 0.10
N THR A 77 9.18 -13.00 0.98
CA THR A 77 7.97 -13.61 1.54
C THR A 77 7.17 -12.59 2.34
N THR A 78 7.84 -11.84 3.22
CA THR A 78 7.21 -10.78 4.03
C THR A 78 6.63 -9.67 3.13
N THR A 79 7.36 -9.29 2.09
CA THR A 79 6.92 -8.28 1.11
C THR A 79 5.68 -8.76 0.35
N ARG A 80 5.67 -10.03 -0.07
CA ARG A 80 4.54 -10.64 -0.78
C ARG A 80 3.30 -10.72 0.08
N GLU A 81 3.42 -11.21 1.32
CA GLU A 81 2.28 -11.28 2.26
C GLU A 81 1.67 -9.91 2.55
N THR A 82 2.51 -8.89 2.69
CA THR A 82 2.05 -7.51 2.92
C THR A 82 1.33 -6.96 1.69
N THR A 83 1.84 -7.28 0.49
CA THR A 83 1.24 -6.86 -0.78
C THR A 83 -0.10 -7.54 -1.04
N ASP A 84 -0.19 -8.86 -0.85
CA ASP A 84 -1.43 -9.62 -1.04
C ASP A 84 -2.54 -9.13 -0.10
N ARG A 85 -2.18 -8.77 1.15
CA ARG A 85 -3.10 -8.14 2.10
C ARG A 85 -3.57 -6.77 1.63
N LYS A 86 -2.67 -5.95 1.08
CA LYS A 86 -3.00 -4.61 0.55
C LYS A 86 -3.93 -4.69 -0.66
N ASP A 87 -3.68 -5.60 -1.59
CA ASP A 87 -4.52 -5.77 -2.77
C ASP A 87 -5.91 -6.29 -2.39
N ALA A 88 -6.00 -7.26 -1.47
CA ALA A 88 -7.28 -7.74 -0.95
C ALA A 88 -8.05 -6.64 -0.19
N LEU A 89 -7.35 -5.80 0.58
CA LEU A 89 -7.93 -4.63 1.25
C LEU A 89 -8.45 -3.61 0.22
N GLY A 90 -7.65 -3.29 -0.79
CA GLY A 90 -8.02 -2.40 -1.87
C GLY A 90 -9.23 -2.89 -2.67
N ASP A 91 -9.31 -4.19 -2.93
CA ASP A 91 -10.43 -4.83 -3.62
C ASP A 91 -11.71 -4.80 -2.77
N ARG A 92 -11.63 -5.06 -1.46
CA ARG A 92 -12.77 -4.94 -0.54
C ARG A 92 -13.30 -3.51 -0.46
N ILE A 93 -12.41 -2.54 -0.32
CA ILE A 93 -12.76 -1.12 -0.26
C ILE A 93 -13.41 -0.68 -1.58
N ARG A 94 -12.84 -1.05 -2.73
CA ARG A 94 -13.42 -0.78 -4.06
C ARG A 94 -14.78 -1.45 -4.26
N ALA A 95 -14.97 -2.68 -3.77
CA ALA A 95 -16.26 -3.38 -3.81
C ALA A 95 -17.35 -2.73 -2.93
N GLY A 96 -16.96 -1.88 -1.97
CA GLY A 96 -17.87 -1.07 -1.16
C GLY A 96 -18.41 0.16 -1.90
N ALA A 97 -17.63 0.75 -2.81
CA ALA A 97 -18.02 1.87 -3.68
C ALA A 97 -18.91 1.38 -4.86
N ARG A 98 -20.09 0.84 -4.53
CA ARG A 98 -20.98 0.14 -5.49
C ARG A 98 -21.73 1.05 -6.46
N GLY A 99 -21.74 2.37 -6.23
CA GLY A 99 -22.53 3.32 -7.00
C GLY A 99 -21.89 3.72 -8.34
N GLY A 100 -20.58 3.48 -8.49
CA GLY A 100 -19.84 3.76 -9.73
C GLY A 100 -19.62 5.26 -9.99
N THR A 101 -19.94 6.14 -9.02
CA THR A 101 -19.69 7.59 -9.15
C THR A 101 -18.35 7.99 -8.56
N LEU A 102 -17.76 7.16 -7.70
CA LEU A 102 -16.44 7.39 -7.11
C LEU A 102 -15.37 6.51 -7.74
N GLU A 103 -14.24 7.12 -8.10
CA GLU A 103 -12.98 6.40 -8.24
C GLU A 103 -12.33 6.28 -6.86
N THR A 104 -11.92 5.07 -6.47
CA THR A 104 -11.27 4.82 -5.18
C THR A 104 -9.86 4.29 -5.36
N ARG A 105 -8.90 4.88 -4.65
CA ARG A 105 -7.50 4.48 -4.61
C ARG A 105 -7.08 4.18 -3.17
N VAL A 106 -6.20 3.20 -3.01
CA VAL A 106 -5.64 2.81 -1.71
C VAL A 106 -4.14 2.78 -1.83
N ASP A 107 -3.48 3.69 -1.12
CA ASP A 107 -2.05 3.90 -1.17
C ASP A 107 -1.43 3.70 0.22
N GLU A 108 -0.10 3.59 0.25
CA GLU A 108 0.67 3.63 1.49
C GLU A 108 1.53 4.88 1.48
N ALA A 109 1.41 5.70 2.52
CA ALA A 109 2.20 6.90 2.71
C ALA A 109 2.67 6.95 4.16
N ASN A 110 3.99 7.12 4.37
CA ASN A 110 4.60 7.22 5.70
C ASN A 110 4.25 6.06 6.65
N GLY A 111 4.09 4.84 6.13
CA GLY A 111 3.71 3.66 6.92
C GLY A 111 2.22 3.56 7.24
N GLU A 112 1.37 4.41 6.68
CA GLU A 112 -0.08 4.40 6.88
C GLU A 112 -0.81 4.05 5.57
N THR A 113 -1.90 3.30 5.68
CA THR A 113 -2.82 3.07 4.56
C THR A 113 -3.72 4.27 4.38
N ILE A 114 -3.61 4.93 3.22
CA ILE A 114 -4.42 6.08 2.85
C ILE A 114 -5.48 5.63 1.84
N VAL A 115 -6.73 5.92 2.13
CA VAL A 115 -7.83 5.74 1.19
C VAL A 115 -8.13 7.09 0.54
N THR A 116 -8.23 7.10 -0.77
CA THR A 116 -8.59 8.28 -1.56
C THR A 116 -9.87 8.00 -2.33
N ALA A 117 -10.89 8.82 -2.11
CA ALA A 117 -12.13 8.81 -2.89
C ALA A 117 -12.16 10.05 -3.79
N ILE A 118 -12.39 9.84 -5.08
CA ILE A 118 -12.41 10.87 -6.12
C ILE A 118 -13.79 10.85 -6.77
N ALA A 119 -14.55 11.92 -6.58
CA ALA A 119 -15.75 12.21 -7.34
C ALA A 119 -15.38 13.18 -8.48
N PRO A 120 -15.39 12.74 -9.76
CA PRO A 120 -14.95 13.57 -10.87
C PRO A 120 -15.68 14.91 -10.92
N ARG A 121 -14.92 16.01 -11.05
CA ARG A 121 -15.42 17.40 -11.09
C ARG A 121 -16.13 17.88 -9.82
N ALA A 122 -16.11 17.09 -8.74
CA ALA A 122 -16.75 17.41 -7.48
C ALA A 122 -15.69 17.56 -6.37
N PHE A 123 -15.16 16.46 -5.88
CA PHE A 123 -14.27 16.43 -4.72
C PHE A 123 -13.22 15.32 -4.80
N VAL A 124 -12.16 15.51 -4.02
CA VAL A 124 -11.16 14.51 -3.65
C VAL A 124 -11.09 14.50 -2.14
N ILE A 125 -11.26 13.33 -1.55
CA ILE A 125 -11.14 13.12 -0.11
C ILE A 125 -10.11 12.04 0.15
N GLU A 126 -9.18 12.34 1.06
CA GLU A 126 -8.12 11.44 1.49
C GLU A 126 -8.25 11.25 3.00
N TRP A 127 -8.13 10.01 3.48
CA TRP A 127 -8.07 9.74 4.91
C TRP A 127 -7.17 8.56 5.24
N ALA A 128 -6.58 8.60 6.44
CA ALA A 128 -5.88 7.45 7.01
C ALA A 128 -6.90 6.39 7.45
N LEU A 129 -6.72 5.15 7.01
CA LEU A 129 -7.62 4.03 7.33
C LEU A 129 -7.69 3.77 8.85
N SER A 130 -6.57 3.93 9.56
CA SER A 130 -6.45 3.64 11.00
C SER A 130 -7.12 4.67 11.91
N ALA A 131 -7.41 5.87 11.41
CA ALA A 131 -8.01 6.95 12.19
C ALA A 131 -8.84 7.89 11.28
N PRO A 132 -9.90 7.39 10.64
CA PRO A 132 -10.73 8.14 9.71
C PRO A 132 -11.49 9.30 10.37
N GLU A 133 -11.66 9.30 11.69
CA GLU A 133 -12.32 10.37 12.45
C GLU A 133 -11.40 11.55 12.82
N ASP A 134 -10.07 11.40 12.71
CA ASP A 134 -9.10 12.42 13.11
C ASP A 134 -9.04 13.56 12.08
N PRO A 135 -9.31 14.83 12.47
CA PRO A 135 -9.22 15.98 11.57
C PRO A 135 -7.83 16.15 10.93
N GLY A 136 -6.75 15.79 11.64
CA GLY A 136 -5.39 15.91 11.13
C GLY A 136 -5.04 14.88 10.06
N ARG A 137 -5.87 13.84 9.93
CA ARG A 137 -5.66 12.69 9.05
C ARG A 137 -6.69 12.59 7.92
N MET A 138 -7.52 13.61 7.75
CA MET A 138 -8.47 13.72 6.64
C MET A 138 -8.27 15.03 5.88
N LYS A 139 -8.33 14.96 4.56
CA LYS A 139 -8.29 16.13 3.67
C LYS A 139 -9.44 16.05 2.68
N SER A 140 -10.16 17.16 2.51
CA SER A 140 -11.25 17.30 1.54
C SER A 140 -11.02 18.55 0.70
N ARG A 141 -11.12 18.42 -0.62
CA ARG A 141 -10.85 19.49 -1.59
C ARG A 141 -11.58 19.22 -2.90
N SER A 142 -11.68 20.19 -3.79
CA SER A 142 -12.13 19.96 -5.16
C SER A 142 -11.07 19.25 -5.99
N THR A 143 -11.47 18.73 -7.15
CA THR A 143 -10.57 18.01 -8.07
C THR A 143 -9.45 18.87 -8.67
N ASP A 144 -9.59 20.20 -8.63
CA ASP A 144 -8.55 21.17 -9.01
C ASP A 144 -7.61 21.55 -7.86
N GLY A 145 -7.83 20.98 -6.66
CA GLY A 145 -7.00 21.19 -5.48
C GLY A 145 -7.44 22.35 -4.57
N LEU A 146 -8.49 23.09 -4.91
CA LEU A 146 -9.00 24.16 -4.06
C LEU A 146 -9.80 23.61 -2.87
N THR A 147 -9.69 24.27 -1.72
CA THR A 147 -10.50 23.93 -0.54
C THR A 147 -11.49 25.05 -0.29
N THR A 148 -12.79 24.71 -0.27
CA THR A 148 -13.88 25.66 0.03
C THR A 148 -14.56 25.27 1.34
N HIS A 149 -15.41 26.16 1.88
CA HIS A 149 -16.22 25.86 3.05
C HIS A 149 -17.11 24.62 2.87
N ALA A 150 -17.61 24.37 1.67
CA ALA A 150 -18.40 23.18 1.36
C ALA A 150 -17.53 21.90 1.43
N HIS A 151 -16.29 21.93 0.95
CA HIS A 151 -15.37 20.80 1.07
C HIS A 151 -14.98 20.53 2.53
N ASN A 152 -14.75 21.58 3.32
CA ASN A 152 -14.53 21.44 4.76
C ASN A 152 -15.76 20.83 5.46
N ALA A 153 -16.96 21.28 5.11
CA ALA A 153 -18.20 20.72 5.64
C ALA A 153 -18.40 19.24 5.26
N LEU A 154 -18.06 18.88 4.03
CA LEU A 154 -18.06 17.49 3.57
C LEU A 154 -17.11 16.62 4.39
N GLY A 155 -15.88 17.09 4.64
CA GLY A 155 -14.91 16.39 5.47
C GLY A 155 -15.39 16.22 6.91
N ASP A 156 -15.95 17.28 7.51
CA ASP A 156 -16.46 17.22 8.89
C ASP A 156 -17.64 16.24 9.02
N ARG A 157 -18.57 16.25 8.06
CA ARG A 157 -19.66 15.26 8.02
C ARG A 157 -19.17 13.85 7.78
N LEU A 158 -18.13 13.67 6.97
CA LEU A 158 -17.54 12.35 6.75
C LEU A 158 -16.89 11.79 8.04
N ARG A 159 -16.27 12.64 8.86
CA ARG A 159 -15.73 12.25 10.17
C ARG A 159 -16.83 11.83 11.15
N GLU A 160 -17.96 12.53 11.12
CA GLU A 160 -19.14 12.13 11.91
C GLU A 160 -19.65 10.74 11.47
N VAL A 161 -19.76 10.49 10.16
CA VAL A 161 -20.10 9.17 9.61
C VAL A 161 -19.10 8.10 10.04
N ALA A 162 -17.80 8.41 10.02
CA ALA A 162 -16.76 7.49 10.47
C ALA A 162 -16.91 7.14 11.96
N SER A 163 -17.15 8.13 12.81
CA SER A 163 -17.38 7.96 14.26
C SER A 163 -18.64 7.13 14.56
N GLU A 164 -19.74 7.41 13.84
CA GLU A 164 -20.98 6.64 13.92
C GLU A 164 -20.77 5.18 13.48
N ALA A 165 -20.07 4.96 12.36
CA ALA A 165 -19.78 3.63 11.83
C ALA A 165 -18.84 2.83 12.74
N ARG A 166 -17.90 3.50 13.43
CA ARG A 166 -17.00 2.87 14.41
C ARG A 166 -17.78 2.37 15.64
N GLY A 167 -18.94 2.97 15.93
CA GLY A 167 -19.82 2.63 17.04
C GLY A 167 -19.69 3.56 18.26
N GLY A 168 -19.19 4.78 18.08
CA GLY A 168 -18.98 5.76 19.15
C GLY A 168 -17.86 5.35 20.14
N GLU A 169 -17.97 5.77 21.40
CA GLU A 169 -16.92 5.64 22.45
C GLU A 169 -16.47 4.19 22.74
N LYS A 170 -17.24 3.18 22.35
CA LYS A 170 -16.91 1.75 22.59
C LYS A 170 -16.32 1.03 21.36
N GLY A 171 -15.91 1.80 20.35
CA GLY A 171 -15.53 1.39 18.99
C GLY A 171 -15.16 -0.09 18.81
N SER A 172 -15.95 -0.82 18.01
CA SER A 172 -15.74 -2.26 17.77
C SER A 172 -15.74 -2.65 16.29
N ALA A 173 -16.16 -1.74 15.40
CA ALA A 173 -16.09 -1.99 13.97
C ALA A 173 -14.64 -1.95 13.50
N LYS A 174 -14.32 -2.81 12.53
CA LYS A 174 -12.99 -2.81 11.90
C LYS A 174 -12.85 -1.58 11.02
N ASP A 175 -11.63 -1.08 10.90
CA ASP A 175 -11.30 0.11 10.09
C ASP A 175 -11.77 -0.03 8.64
N GLU A 176 -11.72 -1.24 8.07
CA GLU A 176 -12.19 -1.47 6.70
C GLU A 176 -13.70 -1.30 6.57
N ASP A 177 -14.47 -1.75 7.57
CA ASP A 177 -15.92 -1.66 7.55
C ASP A 177 -16.37 -0.19 7.71
N VAL A 178 -15.63 0.60 8.50
CA VAL A 178 -15.80 2.05 8.60
C VAL A 178 -15.52 2.74 7.27
N ALA A 179 -14.41 2.39 6.59
CA ALA A 179 -14.07 2.95 5.29
C ALA A 179 -15.11 2.62 4.21
N VAL A 180 -15.67 1.40 4.21
CA VAL A 180 -16.78 1.04 3.31
C VAL A 180 -18.01 1.90 3.58
N LYS A 181 -18.39 2.11 4.85
CA LYS A 181 -19.53 2.98 5.21
C LYS A 181 -19.33 4.43 4.78
N MET A 182 -18.11 4.94 4.91
CA MET A 182 -17.74 6.27 4.43
C MET A 182 -17.90 6.38 2.91
N LEU A 183 -17.41 5.40 2.15
CA LEU A 183 -17.55 5.37 0.68
C LEU A 183 -19.02 5.27 0.24
N GLU A 184 -19.81 4.40 0.88
CA GLU A 184 -21.26 4.31 0.64
C GLU A 184 -21.95 5.67 0.82
N TRP A 185 -21.59 6.41 1.87
CA TRP A 185 -22.12 7.74 2.12
C TRP A 185 -21.67 8.77 1.07
N LEU A 186 -20.39 8.75 0.68
CA LEU A 186 -19.84 9.66 -0.33
C LEU A 186 -20.48 9.47 -1.71
N GLU A 187 -20.83 8.25 -2.10
CA GLU A 187 -21.58 7.96 -3.34
C GLU A 187 -22.92 8.72 -3.34
N THR A 188 -23.58 8.85 -2.18
CA THR A 188 -24.82 9.62 -2.07
C THR A 188 -24.63 11.13 -2.16
N MET A 189 -23.39 11.63 -2.00
CA MET A 189 -23.07 13.07 -1.93
C MET A 189 -22.45 13.62 -3.21
N HIS A 190 -22.24 12.81 -4.25
CA HIS A 190 -21.68 13.25 -5.54
C HIS A 190 -22.52 14.38 -6.19
N ASP A 191 -23.84 14.29 -6.08
CA ASP A 191 -24.79 15.25 -6.66
C ASP A 191 -24.74 16.64 -6.01
N VAL A 192 -24.32 16.74 -4.74
CA VAL A 192 -24.19 18.00 -3.98
C VAL A 192 -23.29 19.04 -4.68
N PHE A 193 -22.30 18.58 -5.44
CA PHE A 193 -21.36 19.44 -6.17
C PHE A 193 -21.60 19.44 -7.69
N THR A 194 -22.43 18.55 -8.21
CA THR A 194 -22.54 18.31 -9.67
C THR A 194 -23.92 18.60 -10.26
N ARG A 195 -24.98 18.64 -9.46
CA ARG A 195 -26.32 18.97 -9.92
C ARG A 195 -26.83 20.27 -9.27
N PRO A 196 -27.38 21.21 -10.05
CA PRO A 196 -28.37 22.13 -9.51
C PRO A 196 -29.59 21.30 -9.11
N ASP A 197 -29.96 21.32 -7.83
CA ASP A 197 -31.06 20.51 -7.32
C ASP A 197 -32.43 21.03 -7.80
N GLU A 198 -32.98 20.46 -8.86
CA GLU A 198 -34.26 20.91 -9.44
C GLU A 198 -35.49 20.61 -8.55
N LEU A 199 -35.39 19.65 -7.61
CA LEU A 199 -36.47 19.31 -6.68
C LEU A 199 -36.43 20.14 -5.39
N SER A 200 -35.27 20.75 -5.08
CA SER A 200 -35.08 21.65 -3.94
C SER A 200 -34.94 23.14 -4.33
N GLY A 201 -35.00 23.50 -5.61
CA GLY A 201 -34.95 24.89 -6.08
C GLY A 201 -33.55 25.46 -6.35
N GLY A 202 -32.62 24.65 -6.87
CA GLY A 202 -31.19 24.93 -6.97
C GLY A 202 -30.43 24.40 -5.76
N CYS A 203 -29.09 24.39 -5.77
CA CYS A 203 -28.29 24.08 -4.57
C CYS A 203 -28.81 24.95 -3.41
N VAL A 204 -29.63 24.39 -2.51
CA VAL A 204 -30.15 25.12 -1.36
C VAL A 204 -28.97 25.34 -0.44
N LEU A 205 -28.36 26.51 -0.62
CA LEU A 205 -27.30 26.94 0.25
C LEU A 205 -27.96 27.40 1.55
N ALA A 206 -27.58 26.75 2.64
CA ALA A 206 -28.02 27.09 3.97
C ALA A 206 -26.86 27.76 4.72
N ALA A 207 -27.20 28.74 5.55
CA ALA A 207 -26.21 29.43 6.36
C ALA A 207 -25.70 28.50 7.46
N ASP A 208 -24.42 28.16 7.35
CA ASP A 208 -23.73 27.44 8.39
C ASP A 208 -23.22 28.40 9.47
N ARG A 209 -23.97 28.44 10.58
CA ARG A 209 -23.67 29.29 11.74
C ARG A 209 -22.37 28.88 12.43
N THR A 210 -21.92 27.63 12.28
CA THR A 210 -20.66 27.16 12.89
C THR A 210 -19.44 27.71 12.15
N ARG A 211 -19.60 28.10 10.88
CA ARG A 211 -18.55 28.67 10.03
C ARG A 211 -18.80 30.15 9.71
N GLY A 212 -19.38 30.90 10.66
CA GLY A 212 -19.58 32.34 10.52
C GLY A 212 -20.72 32.75 9.59
N GLY A 213 -21.67 31.86 9.31
CA GLY A 213 -22.85 32.14 8.49
C GLY A 213 -22.65 31.95 6.98
N VAL A 214 -21.60 31.25 6.56
CA VAL A 214 -21.33 30.97 5.14
C VAL A 214 -22.41 30.06 4.57
N LEU A 215 -22.81 30.36 3.33
CA LEU A 215 -23.76 29.58 2.56
C LEU A 215 -23.08 28.31 2.01
N ILE A 216 -23.52 27.13 2.48
CA ILE A 216 -23.05 25.82 2.01
C ILE A 216 -24.24 24.93 1.64
N PRO A 217 -24.07 23.89 0.81
CA PRO A 217 -25.16 22.96 0.52
C PRO A 217 -25.78 22.39 1.80
N GLY A 218 -27.11 22.51 1.96
CA GLY A 218 -27.81 22.16 3.20
C GLY A 218 -27.61 20.70 3.65
N ARG A 219 -27.39 19.77 2.72
CA ARG A 219 -27.08 18.35 3.01
C ARG A 219 -25.75 18.14 3.73
N LEU A 220 -24.89 19.17 3.76
CA LEU A 220 -23.62 19.17 4.48
C LEU A 220 -23.71 19.82 5.86
N LEU A 221 -24.87 20.35 6.27
CA LEU A 221 -25.05 20.89 7.61
C LEU A 221 -25.05 19.77 8.67
N PRO A 222 -24.60 20.07 9.91
CA PRO A 222 -24.65 19.11 11.00
C PRO A 222 -26.10 18.77 11.38
N GLY A 223 -26.42 17.49 11.50
CA GLY A 223 -27.73 17.01 11.96
C GLY A 223 -28.81 16.91 10.87
N ARG A 224 -29.63 15.86 10.96
CA ARG A 224 -30.62 15.42 9.94
C ARG A 224 -31.73 16.45 9.66
N PRO A 225 -32.16 16.68 8.40
CA PRO A 225 -33.59 16.76 8.15
C PRO A 225 -34.17 15.36 8.41
N LYS A 226 -35.15 15.30 9.32
CA LYS A 226 -35.97 14.11 9.56
C LYS A 226 -36.63 13.63 8.27
#